data_AF-A0AA51DPT6-F1
#
_entry.id   AF-A0AA51DPT6-F1
#
_cell.length_a   1.000
_cell.length_b   1.000
_cell.length_c   1.000
_cell.angle_alpha   90.00
_cell.angle_beta   90.00
_cell.angle_gamma   90.00
#
_symmetry.space_group_name_H-M   'P 1'
#
loop_
_entity.id
_entity.type
_entity.pdbx_description
1 polymer ?
#
loop_
_entity_poly.entity_id
_entity_poly.type
_entity_poly.pdbx_seq_one_letter_code
_entity_poly.pdbx_strand_id
1 'polypeptide(L)'
;MNAANSLSKQLKQLLFEKKTKLTIYVIGILWIAVIMQVAVNTMLRPQSNILEAFVSTNSEVSSFELEMAADYGTGYLSEADKKELILYVANQIGLNVEKEINVNKNGDDSEVYTEKIGKNAETLIKIVSIKKENSSGSDEMNHYLMVNLKLYKNMDNLLKYRDLLKEVFKDLNTKEVQTTMQLSSNYKGKLSLDTMNKIADNMIQNLEGKVAYENRKENLFTIYAYSGLLDEYVTSMGTKINIHVAMNYDEAMDTTHVYLGTPVINGGY
;
A
#
# COMPACT_ATOMS: atom_id res chain seq x y z
N MET A 1 -16.48 6.60 55.68
CA MET A 1 -15.38 5.62 55.59
C MET A 1 -15.96 4.24 55.86
N ASN A 2 -16.12 3.32 54.89
CA ASN A 2 -16.30 1.87 55.16
C ASN A 2 -16.40 0.95 53.92
N ALA A 3 -16.60 1.45 52.69
CA ALA A 3 -16.70 0.57 51.50
C ALA A 3 -15.33 0.14 50.93
N ALA A 4 -14.37 1.06 50.81
CA ALA A 4 -13.02 0.75 50.29
C ALA A 4 -12.20 -0.17 51.22
N ASN A 5 -12.45 -0.10 52.54
CA ASN A 5 -11.81 -0.97 53.52
C ASN A 5 -12.42 -2.39 53.57
N SER A 6 -13.70 -2.56 53.21
CA SER A 6 -14.29 -3.91 53.14
C SER A 6 -13.85 -4.63 51.86
N LEU A 7 -13.81 -3.92 50.73
CA LEU A 7 -13.36 -4.44 49.44
C LEU A 7 -11.89 -4.89 49.48
N SER A 8 -11.00 -4.05 50.04
CA SER A 8 -9.57 -4.42 50.16
C SER A 8 -9.33 -5.59 51.12
N LYS A 9 -10.16 -5.75 52.15
CA LYS A 9 -10.07 -6.86 53.11
C LYS A 9 -10.63 -8.17 52.52
N GLN A 10 -11.72 -8.09 51.75
CA GLN A 10 -12.27 -9.21 50.98
C GLN A 10 -11.33 -9.65 49.86
N LEU A 11 -10.69 -8.71 49.14
CA LEU A 11 -9.66 -9.02 48.14
C LEU A 11 -8.48 -9.75 48.80
N LYS A 12 -7.98 -9.22 49.93
CA LYS A 12 -6.89 -9.86 50.67
C LYS A 12 -7.28 -11.25 51.16
N GLN A 13 -8.51 -11.48 51.59
CA GLN A 13 -8.95 -12.80 52.05
C GLN A 13 -9.07 -13.81 50.89
N LEU A 14 -9.57 -13.40 49.73
CA LEU A 14 -9.58 -14.22 48.50
C LEU A 14 -8.16 -14.55 48.02
N LEU A 15 -7.23 -13.60 48.10
CA LEU A 15 -5.83 -13.75 47.67
C LEU A 15 -4.99 -14.73 48.50
N PHE A 16 -5.46 -15.13 49.70
CA PHE A 16 -4.69 -15.97 50.62
C PHE A 16 -5.00 -17.47 50.54
N GLU A 17 -6.05 -17.88 49.82
CA GLU A 17 -6.28 -19.30 49.55
C GLU A 17 -5.26 -19.83 48.54
N LYS A 18 -4.61 -20.97 48.85
CA LYS A 18 -3.59 -21.60 47.98
C LYS A 18 -4.08 -21.79 46.54
N LYS A 19 -5.38 -22.09 46.36
CA LYS A 19 -6.01 -22.23 45.03
C LYS A 19 -6.07 -20.88 44.29
N THR A 20 -6.48 -19.80 44.95
CA THR A 20 -6.55 -18.46 44.34
C THR A 20 -5.18 -17.91 43.98
N LYS A 21 -4.13 -18.17 44.79
CA LYS A 21 -2.74 -17.81 44.43
C LYS A 21 -2.27 -18.51 43.16
N LEU A 22 -2.56 -19.80 43.03
CA LEU A 22 -2.23 -20.58 41.84
C LEU A 22 -2.98 -20.05 40.62
N THR A 23 -4.29 -19.78 40.74
CA THR A 23 -5.10 -19.23 39.65
C THR A 23 -4.59 -17.86 39.18
N ILE A 24 -4.19 -16.98 40.10
CA ILE A 24 -3.63 -15.66 39.75
C ILE A 24 -2.27 -15.79 39.06
N TYR A 25 -1.44 -16.74 39.49
CA TYR A 25 -0.17 -17.03 38.84
C TYR A 25 -0.37 -17.52 37.40
N VAL A 26 -1.33 -18.43 37.19
CA VAL A 26 -1.70 -18.92 35.85
C VAL A 26 -2.26 -17.79 34.97
N ILE A 27 -3.15 -16.95 35.51
CA ILE A 27 -3.69 -15.79 34.79
C ILE A 27 -2.56 -14.82 34.42
N GLY A 28 -1.63 -14.54 35.34
CA GLY A 28 -0.47 -13.68 35.07
C GLY A 28 0.40 -14.20 33.93
N ILE A 29 0.69 -15.52 33.92
CA ILE A 29 1.45 -16.16 32.84
C ILE A 29 0.70 -16.08 31.50
N LEU A 30 -0.61 -16.31 31.51
CA LEU A 30 -1.43 -16.20 30.29
C LEU A 30 -1.42 -14.78 29.74
N TRP A 31 -1.54 -13.75 30.59
CA TRP A 31 -1.44 -12.36 30.16
C TRP A 31 -0.04 -11.99 29.66
N ILE A 32 1.03 -12.52 30.26
CA ILE A 32 2.40 -12.32 29.75
C ILE A 32 2.55 -12.95 28.36
N ALA A 33 1.97 -14.15 28.12
CA ALA A 33 1.98 -14.77 26.81
C ALA A 33 1.20 -13.94 25.77
N VAL A 34 0.04 -13.40 26.14
CA VAL A 34 -0.74 -12.50 25.28
C VAL A 34 0.02 -11.20 24.99
N ILE A 35 0.64 -10.58 26.00
CA ILE A 35 1.46 -9.37 25.84
C ILE A 35 2.68 -9.65 24.97
N MET A 36 3.37 -10.78 25.17
CA MET A 36 4.47 -11.18 24.28
C MET A 36 3.96 -11.40 22.86
N GLN A 37 2.82 -12.07 22.68
CA GLN A 37 2.26 -12.30 21.35
C GLN A 37 1.87 -10.99 20.66
N VAL A 38 1.30 -10.03 21.41
CA VAL A 38 1.03 -8.68 20.91
C VAL A 38 2.33 -7.94 20.61
N ALA A 39 3.31 -7.94 21.50
CA ALA A 39 4.60 -7.25 21.31
C ALA A 39 5.41 -7.85 20.14
N VAL A 40 5.43 -9.16 19.99
CA VAL A 40 6.02 -9.83 18.82
C VAL A 40 5.25 -9.43 17.56
N ASN A 41 3.92 -9.41 17.60
CA ASN A 41 3.11 -9.03 16.43
C ASN A 41 3.11 -7.52 16.13
N THR A 42 3.52 -6.64 17.05
CA THR A 42 3.55 -5.18 16.83
C THR A 42 4.95 -4.60 16.72
N MET A 43 5.90 -5.00 17.58
CA MET A 43 7.29 -4.52 17.58
C MET A 43 8.23 -5.31 16.67
N LEU A 44 7.96 -6.60 16.43
CA LEU A 44 8.83 -7.45 15.60
C LEU A 44 8.30 -7.63 14.18
N ARG A 45 7.23 -6.93 13.75
CA ARG A 45 6.88 -6.84 12.33
C ARG A 45 7.92 -5.95 11.65
N PRO A 46 8.93 -6.52 10.97
CA PRO A 46 9.90 -5.71 10.28
C PRO A 46 9.18 -5.24 9.02
N GLN A 47 8.87 -3.94 8.93
CA GLN A 47 8.41 -3.37 7.66
C GLN A 47 9.44 -3.61 6.52
N SER A 48 10.67 -4.01 6.87
CA SER A 48 11.74 -4.43 5.96
C SER A 48 11.55 -5.80 5.29
N ASN A 49 10.68 -6.71 5.78
CA ASN A 49 10.50 -8.04 5.18
C ASN A 49 9.67 -8.05 3.90
N ILE A 50 8.80 -7.04 3.71
CA ILE A 50 7.92 -6.98 2.54
C ILE A 50 8.76 -6.75 1.30
N LEU A 51 9.63 -5.72 1.29
CA LEU A 51 10.47 -5.46 0.12
C LEU A 51 11.43 -6.62 -0.15
N GLU A 52 11.99 -7.27 0.87
CA GLU A 52 12.76 -8.51 0.68
C GLU A 52 11.92 -9.63 0.06
N ALA A 53 10.66 -9.80 0.42
CA ALA A 53 9.76 -10.75 -0.26
C ALA A 53 9.50 -10.35 -1.72
N PHE A 54 9.40 -9.05 -2.02
CA PHE A 54 9.28 -8.52 -3.38
C PHE A 54 10.60 -8.65 -4.18
N VAL A 55 11.78 -8.50 -3.56
CA VAL A 55 13.10 -8.47 -4.22
C VAL A 55 13.74 -9.85 -4.33
N SER A 56 13.59 -10.70 -3.30
CA SER A 56 14.29 -12.00 -3.17
C SER A 56 13.88 -13.02 -4.23
N THR A 57 12.80 -12.79 -4.96
CA THR A 57 12.32 -13.71 -5.99
C THR A 57 12.93 -13.49 -7.38
N ASN A 58 13.70 -12.42 -7.63
CA ASN A 58 14.10 -12.14 -9.01
C ASN A 58 15.44 -11.40 -9.23
N SER A 59 16.22 -11.87 -10.20
CA SER A 59 17.47 -11.24 -10.63
C SER A 59 17.32 -10.23 -11.79
N GLU A 60 16.13 -10.13 -12.40
CA GLU A 60 15.88 -9.26 -13.57
C GLU A 60 14.62 -8.40 -13.42
N VAL A 61 14.50 -7.71 -12.29
CA VAL A 61 13.43 -6.72 -12.11
C VAL A 61 13.53 -5.61 -13.17
N SER A 62 12.43 -5.37 -13.89
CA SER A 62 12.37 -4.35 -14.94
C SER A 62 12.01 -2.97 -14.40
N SER A 63 11.01 -2.89 -13.50
CA SER A 63 10.61 -1.63 -12.87
C SER A 63 9.83 -1.82 -11.57
N PHE A 64 9.83 -0.76 -10.75
CA PHE A 64 8.93 -0.59 -9.63
C PHE A 64 8.04 0.61 -9.88
N GLU A 65 6.80 0.51 -9.44
CA GLU A 65 5.84 1.60 -9.48
C GLU A 65 5.25 1.81 -8.09
N LEU A 66 5.16 3.07 -7.68
CA LEU A 66 4.52 3.53 -6.46
C LEU A 66 3.51 4.60 -6.86
N GLU A 67 2.25 4.33 -6.58
CA GLU A 67 1.15 5.28 -6.76
C GLU A 67 0.58 5.62 -5.39
N MET A 68 0.50 6.91 -5.08
CA MET A 68 -0.19 7.40 -3.90
C MET A 68 -1.26 8.39 -4.31
N ALA A 69 -2.50 8.13 -3.89
CA ALA A 69 -3.65 8.98 -4.15
C ALA A 69 -4.33 9.34 -2.84
N ALA A 70 -4.76 10.58 -2.68
CA ALA A 70 -5.47 11.01 -1.48
C ALA A 70 -6.50 12.10 -1.77
N ASP A 71 -7.50 12.15 -0.90
CA ASP A 71 -8.44 13.26 -0.81
C ASP A 71 -7.71 14.48 -0.24
N TYR A 72 -7.62 15.54 -1.03
CA TYR A 72 -7.05 16.83 -0.65
C TYR A 72 -8.10 17.79 -0.07
N GLY A 73 -9.38 17.43 -0.14
CA GLY A 73 -10.49 18.17 0.40
C GLY A 73 -11.36 18.84 -0.67
N THR A 74 -12.25 19.70 -0.21
CA THR A 74 -13.30 20.30 -1.03
C THR A 74 -13.24 21.83 -1.05
N GLY A 75 -13.92 22.43 -2.02
CA GLY A 75 -14.12 23.87 -2.11
C GLY A 75 -13.38 24.53 -3.27
N TYR A 76 -13.03 25.82 -3.12
CA TYR A 76 -12.30 26.53 -4.14
C TYR A 76 -10.79 26.34 -3.96
N LEU A 77 -10.14 25.83 -5.01
CA LEU A 77 -8.69 25.77 -5.12
C LEU A 77 -8.28 26.38 -6.46
N SER A 78 -7.57 27.51 -6.40
CA SER A 78 -7.19 28.21 -7.62
C SER A 78 -6.17 27.42 -8.43
N GLU A 79 -6.06 27.70 -9.73
CA GLU A 79 -5.06 27.07 -10.58
C GLU A 79 -3.62 27.40 -10.12
N ALA A 80 -3.41 28.59 -9.53
CA ALA A 80 -2.13 28.98 -8.95
C ALA A 80 -1.80 28.15 -7.71
N ASP A 81 -2.77 27.95 -6.81
CA ASP A 81 -2.57 27.12 -5.61
C ASP A 81 -2.31 25.65 -5.97
N LYS A 82 -2.99 25.13 -7.00
CA LYS A 82 -2.72 23.79 -7.57
C LYS A 82 -1.28 23.66 -8.07
N LYS A 83 -0.78 24.68 -8.77
CA LYS A 83 0.60 24.74 -9.26
C LYS A 83 1.61 24.76 -8.12
N GLU A 84 1.40 25.61 -7.11
CA GLU A 84 2.24 25.66 -5.90
C GLU A 84 2.25 24.34 -5.13
N LEU A 85 1.09 23.68 -4.99
CA LEU A 85 1.00 22.37 -4.36
C LEU A 85 1.82 21.31 -5.10
N ILE A 86 1.73 21.27 -6.44
CA ILE A 86 2.54 20.36 -7.25
C ILE A 86 4.03 20.63 -7.08
N LEU A 87 4.44 21.91 -7.09
CA LEU A 87 5.84 22.29 -6.88
C LEU A 87 6.33 21.92 -5.48
N TYR A 88 5.49 22.11 -4.45
CA TYR A 88 5.79 21.70 -3.09
C TYR A 88 6.06 20.19 -3.03
N VAL A 89 5.14 19.36 -3.52
CA VAL A 89 5.30 17.89 -3.53
C VAL A 89 6.54 17.49 -4.33
N ALA A 90 6.75 18.08 -5.50
CA ALA A 90 7.91 17.81 -6.34
C ALA A 90 9.24 18.11 -5.62
N ASN A 91 9.33 19.26 -4.96
CA ASN A 91 10.51 19.64 -4.17
C ASN A 91 10.76 18.68 -3.01
N GLN A 92 9.71 18.24 -2.30
CA GLN A 92 9.85 17.29 -1.20
C GLN A 92 10.43 15.95 -1.65
N ILE A 93 10.08 15.47 -2.85
CA ILE A 93 10.64 14.23 -3.42
C ILE A 93 11.94 14.44 -4.21
N GLY A 94 12.53 15.63 -4.18
CA GLY A 94 13.78 15.95 -4.88
C GLY A 94 13.65 16.04 -6.41
N LEU A 95 12.43 16.20 -6.93
CA LEU A 95 12.16 16.37 -8.34
C LEU A 95 12.38 17.84 -8.72
N ASN A 96 13.49 18.13 -9.40
CA ASN A 96 13.65 19.45 -10.03
C ASN A 96 12.70 19.56 -11.23
N VAL A 97 11.64 20.37 -11.06
CA VAL A 97 10.64 20.66 -12.09
C VAL A 97 11.08 21.91 -12.85
N GLU A 98 11.83 21.70 -13.93
CA GLU A 98 12.21 22.75 -14.88
C GLU A 98 11.14 22.96 -15.97
N LYS A 99 10.12 22.08 -16.03
CA LYS A 99 9.05 22.08 -17.03
C LYS A 99 7.84 22.92 -16.61
N GLU A 100 7.12 23.45 -17.60
CA GLU A 100 5.80 24.04 -17.44
C GLU A 100 4.81 23.05 -16.82
N ILE A 101 4.02 23.53 -15.86
CA ILE A 101 2.91 22.77 -15.27
C ILE A 101 1.74 22.81 -16.24
N ASN A 102 1.26 21.64 -16.63
CA ASN A 102 0.19 21.49 -17.59
C ASN A 102 -1.17 21.61 -16.91
N VAL A 103 -2.16 22.10 -17.66
CA VAL A 103 -3.54 22.26 -17.20
C VAL A 103 -4.47 21.70 -18.27
N ASN A 104 -5.27 20.72 -17.89
CA ASN A 104 -6.35 20.17 -18.71
C ASN A 104 -7.70 20.50 -18.06
N LYS A 105 -8.69 20.89 -18.86
CA LYS A 105 -10.04 21.26 -18.39
C LYS A 105 -11.06 20.54 -19.25
N ASN A 106 -12.02 19.89 -18.60
CA ASN A 106 -13.14 19.21 -19.26
C ASN A 106 -14.43 19.59 -18.55
N GLY A 107 -15.13 20.60 -19.07
CA GLY A 107 -16.28 21.19 -18.38
C GLY A 107 -15.86 21.83 -17.05
N ASP A 108 -16.53 21.42 -15.96
CA ASP A 108 -16.23 21.87 -14.60
C ASP A 108 -15.02 21.13 -13.98
N ASP A 109 -14.62 19.99 -14.56
CA ASP A 109 -13.51 19.19 -14.07
C ASP A 109 -12.17 19.74 -14.59
N SER A 110 -11.12 19.61 -13.77
CA SER A 110 -9.78 20.05 -14.16
C SER A 110 -8.69 19.15 -13.61
N GLU A 111 -7.62 19.00 -14.38
CA GLU A 111 -6.40 18.31 -14.00
C GLU A 111 -5.24 19.29 -14.15
N VAL A 112 -4.46 19.47 -13.10
CA VAL A 112 -3.19 20.21 -13.14
C VAL A 112 -2.10 19.21 -12.81
N TYR A 113 -1.05 19.15 -13.64
CA TYR A 113 -0.03 18.11 -13.48
C TYR A 113 1.34 18.52 -13.99
N THR A 114 2.36 17.87 -13.45
CA THR A 114 3.71 17.88 -13.98
C THR A 114 4.22 16.45 -14.17
N GLU A 115 5.00 16.25 -15.22
CA GLU A 115 5.61 14.97 -15.53
C GLU A 115 7.09 15.13 -15.85
N LYS A 116 7.89 14.17 -15.39
CA LYS A 116 9.31 14.07 -15.74
C LYS A 116 9.63 12.63 -16.08
N ILE A 117 9.98 12.43 -17.35
CA ILE A 117 10.45 11.16 -17.88
C ILE A 117 11.97 11.26 -17.98
N GLY A 118 12.66 10.49 -17.16
CA GLY A 118 14.11 10.37 -17.16
C GLY A 118 14.56 8.95 -17.46
N LYS A 119 15.86 8.77 -17.70
CA LYS A 119 16.44 7.46 -18.02
C LYS A 119 16.21 6.39 -16.93
N ASN A 120 16.16 6.81 -15.67
CA ASN A 120 16.10 5.91 -14.52
C ASN A 120 14.76 5.99 -13.77
N ALA A 121 13.91 6.95 -14.10
CA ALA A 121 12.65 7.16 -13.40
C ALA A 121 11.66 7.96 -14.23
N GLU A 122 10.38 7.66 -14.06
CA GLU A 122 9.26 8.48 -14.48
C GLU A 122 8.52 8.96 -13.24
N THR A 123 8.07 10.20 -13.28
CA THR A 123 7.32 10.82 -12.18
C THR A 123 6.17 11.62 -12.75
N LEU A 124 4.98 11.40 -12.21
CA LEU A 124 3.78 12.19 -12.47
C LEU A 124 3.24 12.67 -11.12
N ILE A 125 3.07 13.98 -10.99
CA ILE A 125 2.37 14.59 -9.85
C ILE A 125 1.19 15.35 -10.43
N LYS A 126 -0.01 15.07 -9.91
CA LYS A 126 -1.23 15.69 -10.41
C LYS A 126 -2.23 15.96 -9.31
N ILE A 127 -3.01 17.01 -9.53
CA ILE A 127 -4.22 17.28 -8.76
C ILE A 127 -5.42 17.28 -9.71
N VAL A 128 -6.38 16.42 -9.41
CA VAL A 128 -7.63 16.30 -10.16
C VAL A 128 -8.74 16.95 -9.34
N SER A 129 -9.48 17.87 -9.95
CA SER A 129 -10.66 18.49 -9.36
C SER A 129 -11.89 18.01 -10.10
N ILE A 130 -12.79 17.36 -9.37
CA ILE A 130 -14.00 16.76 -9.92
C ILE A 130 -15.20 17.35 -9.20
N LYS A 131 -16.20 17.79 -9.96
CA LYS A 131 -17.47 18.24 -9.40
C LYS A 131 -18.29 17.03 -8.97
N LYS A 132 -18.68 16.96 -7.70
CA LYS A 132 -19.55 15.91 -7.16
C LYS A 132 -20.73 16.53 -6.42
N GLU A 133 -21.90 15.93 -6.60
CA GLU A 133 -23.07 16.26 -5.79
C GLU A 133 -22.85 15.73 -4.37
N ASN A 134 -22.95 16.61 -3.38
CA ASN A 134 -22.84 16.22 -1.98
C ASN A 134 -24.17 15.67 -1.45
N SER A 135 -24.16 15.14 -0.22
CA SER A 135 -25.36 14.56 0.42
C SER A 135 -26.51 15.54 0.62
N SER A 136 -26.28 16.85 0.43
CA SER A 136 -27.29 17.90 0.54
C SER A 136 -27.85 18.34 -0.83
N GLY A 137 -27.44 17.69 -1.93
CA GLY A 137 -27.87 18.02 -3.29
C GLY A 137 -27.21 19.28 -3.87
N SER A 138 -26.12 19.75 -3.27
CA SER A 138 -25.34 20.88 -3.78
C SER A 138 -24.06 20.38 -4.44
N ASP A 139 -23.69 20.99 -5.55
CA ASP A 139 -22.44 20.70 -6.23
C ASP A 139 -21.25 21.20 -5.42
N GLU A 140 -20.29 20.32 -5.18
CA GLU A 140 -19.04 20.63 -4.50
C GLU A 140 -17.84 20.14 -5.31
N MET A 141 -16.83 20.99 -5.42
CA MET A 141 -15.59 20.63 -6.08
C MET A 141 -14.73 19.82 -5.11
N ASN A 142 -14.38 18.59 -5.49
CA ASN A 142 -13.56 17.68 -4.72
C ASN A 142 -12.17 17.59 -5.36
N HIS A 143 -11.11 17.63 -4.55
CA HIS A 143 -9.73 17.63 -5.02
C HIS A 143 -9.01 16.36 -4.61
N TYR A 144 -8.33 15.72 -5.56
CA TYR A 144 -7.55 14.51 -5.34
C TYR A 144 -6.11 14.76 -5.74
N LEU A 145 -5.18 14.60 -4.80
CA LEU A 145 -3.74 14.66 -5.05
C LEU A 145 -3.24 13.25 -5.37
N MET A 146 -2.50 13.12 -6.47
CA MET A 146 -1.94 11.85 -6.91
C MET A 146 -0.47 12.01 -7.28
N VAL A 147 0.35 11.07 -6.83
CA VAL A 147 1.77 10.95 -7.18
C VAL A 147 2.00 9.54 -7.70
N ASN A 148 2.54 9.42 -8.91
CA ASN A 148 2.99 8.17 -9.49
C ASN A 148 4.51 8.26 -9.74
N LEU A 149 5.24 7.28 -9.20
CA LEU A 149 6.68 7.14 -9.32
C LEU A 149 6.99 5.78 -9.92
N LYS A 150 7.61 5.76 -11.08
CA LYS A 150 8.13 4.54 -11.69
C LYS A 150 9.65 4.58 -11.73
N LEU A 151 10.31 3.62 -11.09
CA LEU A 151 11.76 3.54 -10.99
C LEU A 151 12.29 2.37 -11.83
N TYR A 152 13.27 2.67 -12.68
CA TYR A 152 13.99 1.70 -13.51
C TYR A 152 15.36 1.40 -12.91
N LYS A 153 15.58 0.16 -12.47
CA LYS A 153 16.81 -0.30 -11.79
C LYS A 153 17.11 0.47 -10.48
N ASN A 154 17.89 -0.12 -9.57
CA ASN A 154 18.29 0.47 -8.28
C ASN A 154 17.13 0.62 -7.26
N MET A 155 16.83 -0.50 -6.60
CA MET A 155 15.60 -0.78 -5.86
C MET A 155 15.62 -0.26 -4.41
N ASP A 156 16.81 0.10 -3.91
CA ASP A 156 17.09 0.39 -2.50
C ASP A 156 16.39 1.65 -1.95
N ASN A 157 15.75 2.43 -2.81
CA ASN A 157 15.15 3.71 -2.46
C ASN A 157 13.61 3.77 -2.59
N LEU A 158 12.94 2.73 -3.10
CA LEU A 158 11.48 2.79 -3.29
C LEU A 158 10.73 2.98 -1.96
N LEU A 159 11.08 2.21 -0.93
CA LEU A 159 10.47 2.37 0.40
C LEU A 159 10.74 3.75 0.99
N LYS A 160 11.92 4.32 0.70
CA LYS A 160 12.25 5.68 1.16
C LYS A 160 11.34 6.71 0.48
N TYR A 161 11.05 6.57 -0.82
CA TYR A 161 10.10 7.43 -1.51
C TYR A 161 8.67 7.24 -0.99
N ARG A 162 8.25 6.01 -0.70
CA ARG A 162 6.96 5.74 -0.06
C ARG A 162 6.85 6.45 1.28
N ASP A 163 7.84 6.28 2.15
CA ASP A 163 7.80 6.85 3.51
C ASP A 163 7.88 8.38 3.48
N LEU A 164 8.70 8.93 2.56
CA LEU A 164 8.76 10.36 2.29
C LEU A 164 7.41 10.91 1.82
N LEU A 165 6.77 10.28 0.85
CA LEU A 165 5.45 10.68 0.37
C LEU A 165 4.37 10.55 1.44
N LYS A 166 4.43 9.52 2.29
CA LYS A 166 3.52 9.40 3.44
C LYS A 166 3.62 10.60 4.38
N GLU A 167 4.83 11.07 4.68
CA GLU A 167 5.02 12.28 5.49
C GLU A 167 4.53 13.54 4.75
N VAL A 168 4.80 13.69 3.45
CA VAL A 168 4.28 14.82 2.64
C VAL A 168 2.75 14.88 2.67
N PHE A 169 2.08 13.74 2.45
CA PHE A 169 0.62 13.64 2.44
C PHE A 169 0.03 13.97 3.82
N LYS A 170 0.71 13.56 4.89
CA LYS A 170 0.35 13.87 6.26
C LYS A 170 0.53 15.36 6.59
N ASP A 171 1.62 15.98 6.17
CA ASP A 171 1.87 17.41 6.35
C ASP A 171 0.83 18.28 5.62
N LEU A 172 0.35 17.80 4.48
CA LEU A 172 -0.73 18.40 3.71
C LEU A 172 -2.13 18.15 4.31
N ASN A 173 -2.24 17.43 5.44
CA ASN A 173 -3.50 17.03 6.06
C ASN A 173 -4.47 16.31 5.10
N THR A 174 -3.93 15.55 4.14
CA THR A 174 -4.75 14.75 3.23
C THR A 174 -5.46 13.62 3.96
N LYS A 175 -6.58 13.18 3.39
CA LYS A 175 -7.41 12.10 3.92
C LYS A 175 -7.43 10.91 2.96
N GLU A 176 -7.78 9.74 3.48
CA GLU A 176 -8.01 8.54 2.67
C GLU A 176 -6.83 8.21 1.72
N VAL A 177 -5.60 8.32 2.23
CA VAL A 177 -4.38 8.01 1.46
C VAL A 177 -4.39 6.54 1.07
N GLN A 178 -4.36 6.29 -0.22
CA GLN A 178 -4.22 4.97 -0.83
C GLN A 178 -2.82 4.85 -1.43
N THR A 179 -2.12 3.74 -1.14
CA THR A 179 -0.79 3.43 -1.64
C THR A 179 -0.84 2.13 -2.43
N THR A 180 -0.69 2.24 -3.74
CA THR A 180 -0.46 1.09 -4.61
C THR A 180 1.03 0.96 -4.91
N MET A 181 1.56 -0.25 -4.78
CA MET A 181 2.91 -0.58 -5.24
C MET A 181 2.85 -1.74 -6.21
N GLN A 182 3.65 -1.68 -7.27
CA GLN A 182 3.77 -2.73 -8.25
C GLN A 182 5.25 -3.01 -8.57
N LEU A 183 5.55 -4.28 -8.69
CA LEU A 183 6.79 -4.81 -9.23
C LEU A 183 6.52 -5.42 -10.59
N SER A 184 7.34 -5.07 -11.58
CA SER A 184 7.29 -5.67 -12.92
C SER A 184 8.64 -6.33 -13.24
N SER A 185 8.59 -7.51 -13.84
CA SER A 185 9.75 -8.27 -14.31
C SER A 185 9.49 -8.84 -15.70
N ASN A 186 10.54 -8.96 -16.51
CA ASN A 186 10.44 -9.46 -17.88
C ASN A 186 11.31 -10.70 -18.02
N TYR A 187 10.71 -11.80 -18.48
CA TYR A 187 11.42 -13.04 -18.78
C TYR A 187 11.47 -13.24 -20.29
N LYS A 188 12.64 -13.53 -20.84
CA LYS A 188 12.76 -13.83 -22.27
C LYS A 188 12.04 -15.14 -22.61
N GLY A 189 11.21 -15.12 -23.63
CA GLY A 189 10.45 -16.27 -24.10
C GLY A 189 9.16 -16.53 -23.32
N LYS A 190 8.41 -17.53 -23.79
CA LYS A 190 7.20 -18.02 -23.13
C LYS A 190 7.55 -18.89 -21.93
N LEU A 191 7.10 -18.51 -20.73
CA LEU A 191 7.22 -19.36 -19.55
C LEU A 191 6.24 -20.54 -19.61
N SER A 192 6.68 -21.70 -19.11
CA SER A 192 5.78 -22.83 -18.90
C SER A 192 4.85 -22.58 -17.72
N LEU A 193 3.69 -23.23 -17.73
CA LEU A 193 2.73 -23.11 -16.61
C LEU A 193 3.32 -23.54 -15.26
N ASP A 194 4.17 -24.58 -15.24
CA ASP A 194 4.88 -25.01 -14.02
C ASP A 194 5.80 -23.91 -13.48
N THR A 195 6.54 -23.22 -14.36
CA THR A 195 7.39 -22.09 -13.95
C THR A 195 6.56 -20.91 -13.46
N MET A 196 5.47 -20.55 -14.15
CA MET A 196 4.58 -19.47 -13.72
C MET A 196 3.99 -19.76 -12.33
N ASN A 197 3.55 -21.00 -12.08
CA ASN A 197 3.06 -21.42 -10.76
C ASN A 197 4.12 -21.27 -9.68
N LYS A 198 5.35 -21.76 -9.92
CA LYS A 198 6.44 -21.64 -8.96
C LYS A 198 6.77 -20.20 -8.62
N ILE A 199 6.83 -19.32 -9.62
CA ILE A 199 7.11 -17.88 -9.41
C ILE A 199 6.00 -17.27 -8.54
N ALA A 200 4.74 -17.49 -8.90
CA ALA A 200 3.62 -16.91 -8.18
C ALA A 200 3.51 -17.43 -6.73
N ASP A 201 3.64 -18.74 -6.54
CA ASP A 201 3.54 -19.36 -5.22
C ASP A 201 4.67 -18.89 -4.31
N ASN A 202 5.89 -18.73 -4.83
CA ASN A 202 7.01 -18.16 -4.07
C ASN A 202 6.75 -16.71 -3.66
N MET A 203 6.25 -15.86 -4.57
CA MET A 203 5.89 -14.46 -4.25
C MET A 203 4.85 -14.39 -3.13
N ILE A 204 3.82 -15.22 -3.20
CA ILE A 204 2.74 -15.26 -2.22
C ILE A 204 3.25 -15.81 -0.88
N GLN A 205 4.04 -16.89 -0.89
CA GLN A 205 4.60 -17.49 0.33
C GLN A 205 5.56 -16.55 1.06
N ASN A 206 6.41 -15.83 0.33
CA ASN A 206 7.33 -14.86 0.92
C ASN A 206 6.60 -13.70 1.62
N LEU A 207 5.38 -13.39 1.18
CA LEU A 207 4.49 -12.41 1.82
C LEU A 207 3.59 -13.04 2.89
N GLU A 208 3.76 -14.31 3.25
CA GLU A 208 2.86 -15.07 4.13
C GLU A 208 1.38 -15.00 3.68
N GLY A 209 1.19 -14.90 2.36
CA GLY A 209 -0.10 -14.73 1.73
C GLY A 209 -0.91 -16.03 1.67
N LYS A 210 -2.24 -15.88 1.67
CA LYS A 210 -3.20 -16.95 1.41
C LYS A 210 -4.01 -16.60 0.17
N VAL A 211 -4.07 -17.52 -0.79
CA VAL A 211 -4.84 -17.35 -2.01
C VAL A 211 -6.33 -17.17 -1.68
N ALA A 212 -6.93 -16.14 -2.26
CA ALA A 212 -8.36 -15.86 -2.21
C ALA A 212 -9.05 -16.30 -3.52
N TYR A 213 -8.47 -15.90 -4.65
CA TYR A 213 -8.97 -16.21 -6.00
C TYR A 213 -7.79 -16.51 -6.93
N GLU A 214 -7.95 -17.41 -7.88
CA GLU A 214 -6.92 -17.70 -8.87
C GLU A 214 -7.49 -18.16 -10.21
N ASN A 215 -6.78 -17.80 -11.27
CA ASN A 215 -6.87 -18.36 -12.59
C ASN A 215 -5.44 -18.61 -13.08
N ARG A 216 -5.07 -19.89 -13.24
CA ARG A 216 -3.71 -20.32 -13.63
C ARG A 216 -3.68 -20.82 -15.06
N LYS A 217 -4.42 -20.17 -15.97
CA LYS A 217 -4.41 -20.52 -17.40
C LYS A 217 -3.41 -19.65 -18.14
N GLU A 218 -2.74 -20.20 -19.15
CA GLU A 218 -1.71 -19.46 -19.91
C GLU A 218 -2.22 -18.17 -20.56
N ASN A 219 -3.50 -18.12 -20.94
CA ASN A 219 -4.11 -16.95 -21.57
C ASN A 219 -4.57 -15.88 -20.57
N LEU A 220 -4.67 -16.21 -19.29
CA LEU A 220 -5.07 -15.31 -18.21
C LEU A 220 -4.56 -15.89 -16.89
N PHE A 221 -3.31 -15.58 -16.56
CA PHE A 221 -2.68 -15.99 -15.31
C PHE A 221 -2.80 -14.85 -14.29
N THR A 222 -3.70 -15.00 -13.32
CA THR A 222 -3.95 -14.00 -12.27
C THR A 222 -4.27 -14.69 -10.94
N ILE A 223 -3.64 -14.24 -9.87
CA ILE A 223 -3.86 -14.75 -8.51
C ILE A 223 -4.03 -13.57 -7.57
N TYR A 224 -5.12 -13.59 -6.82
CA TYR A 224 -5.39 -12.65 -5.75
C TYR A 224 -5.23 -13.36 -4.41
N ALA A 225 -4.46 -12.77 -3.51
CA ALA A 225 -4.17 -13.31 -2.19
C ALA A 225 -4.30 -12.23 -1.11
N TYR A 226 -4.29 -12.68 0.15
CA TYR A 226 -4.31 -11.83 1.33
C TYR A 226 -3.17 -12.18 2.27
N SER A 227 -2.44 -11.16 2.72
CA SER A 227 -1.46 -11.26 3.79
C SER A 227 -1.82 -10.31 4.93
N GLY A 228 -1.66 -10.80 6.17
CA GLY A 228 -1.76 -9.98 7.36
C GLY A 228 -0.55 -9.08 7.61
N LEU A 229 0.51 -9.18 6.78
CA LEU A 229 1.71 -8.34 6.85
C LEU A 229 1.53 -6.99 6.14
N LEU A 230 0.56 -6.88 5.23
CA LEU A 230 0.27 -5.67 4.47
C LEU A 230 -0.93 -4.94 5.08
N ASP A 231 -0.75 -3.66 5.39
CA ASP A 231 -1.78 -2.84 6.04
C ASP A 231 -2.94 -2.51 5.09
N GLU A 232 -2.61 -2.20 3.84
CA GLU A 232 -3.58 -1.80 2.82
C GLU A 232 -4.23 -3.03 2.17
N TYR A 233 -5.52 -2.95 1.88
CA TYR A 233 -6.29 -3.99 1.20
C TYR A 233 -7.50 -3.41 0.50
N VAL A 234 -7.99 -4.12 -0.52
CA VAL A 234 -9.31 -3.87 -1.12
C VAL A 234 -10.24 -5.03 -0.80
N THR A 235 -11.54 -4.78 -0.78
CA THR A 235 -12.55 -5.82 -0.58
C THR A 235 -13.22 -6.14 -1.90
N SER A 236 -13.06 -7.37 -2.38
CA SER A 236 -13.73 -7.87 -3.58
C SER A 236 -14.68 -8.99 -3.18
N MET A 237 -15.96 -8.85 -3.52
CA MET A 237 -17.02 -9.83 -3.20
C MET A 237 -17.04 -10.27 -1.72
N GLY A 238 -16.76 -9.36 -0.80
CA GLY A 238 -16.71 -9.63 0.65
C GLY A 238 -15.39 -10.22 1.16
N THR A 239 -14.42 -10.47 0.28
CA THR A 239 -13.09 -10.99 0.62
C THR A 239 -12.04 -9.89 0.55
N LYS A 240 -11.20 -9.78 1.58
CA LYS A 240 -10.04 -8.87 1.55
C LYS A 240 -8.95 -9.45 0.66
N ILE A 241 -8.38 -8.63 -0.20
CA ILE A 241 -7.23 -8.95 -1.04
C ILE A 241 -6.23 -7.80 -0.96
N ASN A 242 -4.95 -8.14 -0.91
CA ASN A 242 -3.86 -7.15 -0.90
C ASN A 242 -2.58 -7.64 -1.59
N ILE A 243 -2.65 -8.77 -2.27
CA ILE A 243 -1.61 -9.29 -3.14
C ILE A 243 -2.29 -9.62 -4.46
N HIS A 244 -1.74 -9.12 -5.56
CA HIS A 244 -2.17 -9.46 -6.90
C HIS A 244 -0.95 -9.86 -7.73
N VAL A 245 -0.90 -11.12 -8.16
CA VAL A 245 0.09 -11.63 -9.11
C VAL A 245 -0.57 -11.77 -10.47
N ALA A 246 0.04 -11.21 -11.52
CA ALA A 246 -0.42 -11.40 -12.89
C ALA A 246 0.76 -11.74 -13.80
N MET A 247 0.52 -12.58 -14.80
CA MET A 247 1.52 -12.91 -15.82
C MET A 247 0.87 -13.00 -17.18
N ASN A 248 1.55 -12.46 -18.20
CA ASN A 248 1.11 -12.55 -19.59
C ASN A 248 2.31 -12.69 -20.52
N TYR A 249 2.12 -13.44 -21.59
CA TYR A 249 3.10 -13.60 -22.64
C TYR A 249 2.80 -12.65 -23.79
N ASP A 250 3.76 -11.80 -24.13
CA ASP A 250 3.75 -10.97 -25.33
C ASP A 250 4.45 -11.74 -26.47
N GLU A 251 3.65 -12.17 -27.45
CA GLU A 251 4.13 -12.90 -28.63
C GLU A 251 5.01 -12.03 -29.55
N ALA A 252 4.76 -10.72 -29.63
CA ALA A 252 5.49 -9.81 -30.49
C ALA A 252 6.88 -9.50 -29.94
N MET A 253 7.00 -9.38 -28.62
CA MET A 253 8.28 -9.17 -27.93
C MET A 253 8.99 -10.47 -27.54
N ASP A 254 8.31 -11.62 -27.68
CA ASP A 254 8.77 -12.94 -27.21
C ASP A 254 9.27 -12.82 -25.76
N THR A 255 8.37 -12.32 -24.90
CA THR A 255 8.65 -11.96 -23.51
C THR A 255 7.45 -12.29 -22.64
N THR A 256 7.68 -12.93 -21.50
CA THR A 256 6.65 -13.08 -20.45
C THR A 256 6.82 -11.97 -19.43
N HIS A 257 5.80 -11.14 -19.26
CA HIS A 257 5.74 -10.14 -18.20
C HIS A 257 5.17 -10.77 -16.94
N VAL A 258 5.78 -10.43 -15.81
CA VAL A 258 5.39 -10.89 -14.48
C VAL A 258 5.20 -9.68 -13.59
N TYR A 259 4.05 -9.61 -12.95
CA TYR A 259 3.64 -8.51 -12.09
C TYR A 259 3.28 -9.00 -10.70
N LEU A 260 3.66 -8.20 -9.69
CA LEU A 260 3.24 -8.35 -8.31
C LEU A 260 2.82 -6.97 -7.78
N GLY A 261 1.54 -6.83 -7.43
CA GLY A 261 0.97 -5.59 -6.91
C GLY A 261 0.38 -5.72 -5.51
N THR A 262 0.38 -4.61 -4.77
CA THR A 262 -0.29 -4.43 -3.48
C THR A 262 -1.00 -3.07 -3.47
N PRO A 263 -2.29 -2.98 -3.07
CA PRO A 263 -3.18 -4.11 -2.82
C PRO A 263 -3.59 -4.84 -4.12
N VAL A 264 -3.64 -4.12 -5.24
CA VAL A 264 -3.94 -4.64 -6.58
C VAL A 264 -3.14 -3.88 -7.64
N ILE A 265 -2.77 -4.55 -8.73
CA ILE A 265 -2.20 -3.93 -9.93
C ILE A 265 -3.19 -2.92 -10.52
N ASN A 266 -2.76 -1.66 -10.68
CA ASN A 266 -3.50 -0.60 -11.35
C ASN A 266 -3.08 -0.53 -12.83
N GLY A 267 -4.03 -0.56 -13.77
CA GLY A 267 -3.76 -0.55 -15.21
C GLY A 267 -3.94 -1.91 -15.89
N GLY A 268 -3.68 -1.96 -17.19
CA GLY A 268 -3.72 -3.19 -17.99
C GLY A 268 -2.42 -3.98 -17.86
N TYR A 269 -2.54 -5.30 -17.86
CA TYR A 269 -1.43 -6.26 -17.87
C TYR A 269 -1.68 -7.33 -18.92
#